data_AF-A0A9D4MNJ7-F1
#
_entry.id   AF-A0A9D4MNJ7-F1
#
_cell.length_a   1.000
_cell.length_b   1.000
_cell.length_c   1.000
_cell.angle_alpha   90.00
_cell.angle_beta   90.00
_cell.angle_gamma   90.00
#
_symmetry.space_group_name_H-M   'P 1'
#
loop_
_entity.id
_entity.type
_entity.pdbx_description
1 polymer ?
#
loop_
_entity_poly.entity_id
_entity_poly.type
_entity_poly.pdbx_seq_one_letter_code
_entity_poly.pdbx_strand_id
1 'polypeptide(L)'
;MLEDVSSELPVKLIDCYNCFVYGNGQLANRLFRPDGIHPSNYGSSSLVAAINEVVHITKKRMQQQQQQHRQLDQNQRRRTSNGDFKNGHREYRSAKPNFQYGLHGFRNGHRDFRNGYHDFRKGHHDFRNGHHNFFRQHAQHFTNCGRQNHVTRDCRLPKRQ
;
A
#
# COMPACT_ATOMS: atom_id res chain seq x y z
N MET A 1 12.17 -15.40 -60.88
CA MET A 1 12.76 -15.23 -59.54
C MET A 1 12.61 -13.75 -59.20
N LEU A 2 11.56 -13.39 -58.45
CA LEU A 2 11.41 -12.07 -57.88
C LEU A 2 11.56 -12.27 -56.37
N GLU A 3 12.67 -11.75 -55.85
CA GLU A 3 13.06 -11.92 -54.46
C GLU A 3 12.09 -11.21 -53.52
N ASP A 4 11.85 -11.86 -52.39
CA ASP A 4 10.96 -11.45 -51.31
C ASP A 4 11.66 -10.37 -50.47
N VAL A 5 11.56 -9.10 -50.88
CA VAL A 5 12.21 -7.94 -50.22
C VAL A 5 11.33 -7.35 -49.09
N SER A 6 10.33 -8.09 -48.61
CA SER A 6 9.25 -7.50 -47.78
C SER A 6 9.45 -7.58 -46.25
N SER A 7 10.60 -8.04 -45.74
CA SER A 7 10.72 -8.40 -44.32
C SER A 7 11.07 -7.28 -43.34
N GLU A 8 11.50 -6.08 -43.76
CA GLU A 8 12.06 -5.08 -42.82
C GLU A 8 11.33 -3.72 -42.73
N LEU A 9 10.27 -3.49 -43.50
CA LEU A 9 9.47 -2.27 -43.37
C LEU A 9 7.97 -2.63 -43.24
N PRO A 10 7.19 -1.91 -42.40
CA PRO A 10 5.75 -2.14 -42.27
C PRO A 10 4.99 -1.55 -43.47
N VAL A 11 5.41 -1.90 -44.69
CA VAL A 11 4.75 -1.47 -45.92
C VAL A 11 3.67 -2.48 -46.24
N LYS A 12 2.41 -2.05 -46.21
CA LYS A 12 1.31 -2.89 -46.68
C LYS A 12 1.33 -2.89 -48.20
N LEU A 13 1.64 -4.04 -48.79
CA LEU A 13 1.48 -4.25 -50.22
C LEU A 13 0.00 -4.13 -50.60
N ILE A 14 -0.30 -3.35 -51.63
CA ILE A 14 -1.63 -3.26 -52.22
C ILE A 14 -1.58 -4.03 -53.53
N ASP A 15 -2.41 -5.07 -53.64
CA ASP A 15 -2.58 -5.80 -54.89
C ASP A 15 -3.52 -5.02 -55.82
N CYS A 16 -2.90 -4.24 -56.70
CA CYS A 16 -3.58 -3.46 -57.73
C CYS A 16 -3.90 -4.29 -58.98
N TYR A 17 -3.49 -5.56 -59.06
CA TYR A 17 -3.69 -6.38 -60.26
C TYR A 17 -5.11 -6.96 -60.30
N ASN A 18 -5.62 -7.40 -59.14
CA ASN A 18 -6.95 -7.99 -59.04
C ASN A 18 -8.09 -7.05 -59.45
N CYS A 19 -7.92 -5.72 -59.39
CA CYS A 19 -8.95 -4.79 -59.86
C CYS A 19 -9.07 -4.73 -61.40
N PHE A 20 -8.15 -5.37 -62.13
CA PHE A 20 -8.16 -5.46 -63.59
C PHE A 20 -8.47 -6.86 -64.13
N VAL A 21 -8.77 -7.82 -63.25
CA VAL A 21 -8.98 -9.22 -63.61
C VAL A 21 -10.37 -9.65 -63.14
N TYR A 22 -11.13 -10.30 -64.02
CA TYR A 22 -12.43 -10.88 -63.66
C TYR A 22 -12.24 -12.13 -62.79
N GLY A 23 -13.29 -12.55 -62.08
CA GLY A 23 -13.24 -13.75 -61.21
C GLY A 23 -12.89 -15.07 -61.93
N ASN A 24 -12.92 -15.10 -63.27
CA ASN A 24 -12.48 -16.23 -64.10
C ASN A 24 -10.99 -16.13 -64.52
N GLY A 25 -10.24 -15.14 -64.01
CA GLY A 25 -8.83 -14.92 -64.32
C GLY A 25 -8.55 -14.15 -65.62
N GLN A 26 -9.57 -13.74 -66.37
CA GLN A 26 -9.38 -12.98 -67.61
C GLN A 26 -9.15 -11.50 -67.35
N LEU A 27 -8.21 -10.90 -68.08
CA LEU A 27 -7.96 -9.46 -68.09
C LEU A 27 -9.17 -8.69 -68.61
N ALA A 28 -9.57 -7.66 -67.88
CA ALA A 28 -10.63 -6.76 -68.26
C ALA A 28 -10.12 -5.74 -69.31
N ASN A 29 -9.95 -6.18 -70.56
CA ASN A 29 -9.39 -5.37 -71.66
C ASN A 29 -10.09 -4.01 -71.85
N ARG A 30 -11.37 -3.87 -71.47
CA ARG A 30 -12.10 -2.59 -71.51
C ARG A 30 -11.59 -1.53 -70.52
N LEU A 31 -10.85 -1.95 -69.50
CA LEU A 31 -10.23 -1.07 -68.51
C LEU A 31 -8.90 -0.50 -69.00
N PHE A 32 -8.37 -0.96 -70.14
CA PHE A 32 -7.15 -0.47 -70.76
C PHE A 32 -7.47 0.30 -72.04
N ARG A 33 -6.53 1.15 -72.46
CA ARG A 33 -6.49 1.76 -73.78
C ARG A 33 -6.13 0.70 -74.84
N PRO A 34 -6.28 1.01 -76.14
CA PRO A 34 -5.93 0.08 -77.21
C PRO A 34 -4.46 -0.41 -77.17
N ASP A 35 -3.57 0.33 -76.50
CA ASP A 35 -2.18 -0.08 -76.30
C ASP A 35 -1.99 -1.21 -75.28
N GLY A 36 -3.04 -1.60 -74.54
CA GLY A 36 -3.02 -2.67 -73.55
C GLY A 36 -2.20 -2.39 -72.30
N ILE A 37 -1.62 -1.19 -72.17
CA ILE A 37 -0.70 -0.83 -71.07
C ILE A 37 -1.32 0.27 -70.21
N HIS A 38 -1.92 1.28 -70.84
CA HIS A 38 -2.44 2.42 -70.11
C HIS A 38 -3.89 2.18 -69.69
N PRO A 39 -4.27 2.43 -68.43
CA PRO A 39 -5.66 2.35 -68.02
C PRO A 39 -6.51 3.41 -68.75
N SER A 40 -7.73 3.04 -69.12
CA SER A 40 -8.76 3.97 -69.57
C SER A 40 -9.30 4.76 -68.36
N ASN A 41 -10.15 5.77 -68.59
CA ASN A 41 -10.78 6.51 -67.49
C ASN A 41 -11.53 5.57 -66.53
N TYR A 42 -12.15 4.51 -67.06
CA TYR A 42 -12.81 3.47 -66.26
C TYR A 42 -11.81 2.61 -65.49
N GLY A 43 -10.68 2.23 -66.10
CA GLY A 43 -9.60 1.51 -65.43
C GLY A 43 -8.97 2.30 -64.29
N SER A 44 -8.67 3.58 -64.51
CA SER A 44 -8.16 4.48 -63.47
C SER A 44 -9.16 4.64 -62.33
N SER A 45 -10.45 4.73 -62.64
CA SER A 45 -11.50 4.83 -61.62
C SER A 45 -11.61 3.53 -60.80
N SER A 46 -11.52 2.37 -61.44
CA SER A 46 -11.49 1.05 -60.78
C SER A 46 -10.31 0.93 -59.83
N LEU A 47 -9.12 1.33 -60.26
CA LEU A 47 -7.91 1.32 -59.43
C LEU A 47 -8.04 2.23 -58.20
N VAL A 48 -8.54 3.46 -58.38
CA VAL A 48 -8.75 4.40 -57.28
C VAL A 48 -9.76 3.84 -56.27
N ALA A 49 -10.84 3.20 -56.74
CA ALA A 49 -11.81 2.57 -55.86
C ALA A 49 -11.18 1.43 -55.04
N ALA A 50 -10.40 0.56 -55.67
CA ALA A 50 -9.70 -0.54 -54.99
C ALA A 50 -8.71 -0.03 -53.93
N ILE A 51 -7.92 1.00 -54.26
CA ILE A 51 -6.98 1.62 -53.30
C ILE A 51 -7.75 2.21 -52.11
N ASN A 52 -8.82 2.96 -52.37
CA ASN A 52 -9.62 3.57 -51.32
C ASN A 52 -10.25 2.53 -50.38
N GLU A 53 -10.71 1.40 -50.92
CA GLU A 53 -11.26 0.30 -50.12
C GLU A 53 -10.21 -0.29 -49.18
N VAL A 54 -9.02 -0.61 -49.70
CA VAL A 54 -7.91 -1.16 -48.89
C VAL A 54 -7.46 -0.18 -47.80
N VAL A 55 -7.38 1.11 -48.12
CA VAL A 55 -7.08 2.18 -47.15
C VAL A 55 -8.16 2.25 -46.07
N HIS A 56 -9.43 2.21 -46.46
CA HIS A 56 -10.55 2.27 -45.52
C HIS A 56 -10.59 1.05 -44.60
N ILE A 57 -10.42 -0.16 -45.15
CA ILE A 57 -10.33 -1.40 -44.38
C ILE A 57 -9.15 -1.33 -43.41
N THR A 58 -7.99 -0.84 -43.88
CA THR A 58 -6.80 -0.69 -43.05
C THR A 58 -7.02 0.25 -41.89
N LYS A 59 -7.59 1.44 -42.13
CA LYS A 59 -7.93 2.40 -41.07
C LYS A 59 -8.89 1.79 -40.05
N LYS A 60 -9.95 1.12 -40.53
CA LYS A 60 -10.95 0.47 -39.68
C LYS A 60 -10.32 -0.62 -38.80
N ARG A 61 -9.44 -1.45 -39.37
CA ARG A 61 -8.70 -2.50 -38.62
C ARG A 61 -7.80 -1.90 -37.55
N MET A 62 -7.04 -0.86 -37.86
CA MET A 62 -6.18 -0.18 -36.87
C MET A 62 -7.01 0.41 -35.73
N GLN A 63 -8.14 1.06 -36.05
CA GLN A 63 -9.02 1.65 -35.04
C GLN A 63 -9.65 0.57 -34.14
N GLN A 64 -10.05 -0.57 -34.71
CA GLN A 64 -10.55 -1.71 -33.94
C GLN A 64 -9.47 -2.31 -33.03
N GLN A 65 -8.25 -2.51 -33.51
CA GLN A 65 -7.13 -2.99 -32.69
C GLN A 65 -6.84 -2.03 -31.54
N GLN A 66 -6.83 -0.72 -31.79
CA GLN A 66 -6.60 0.28 -30.76
C GLN A 66 -7.73 0.30 -29.72
N GLN A 67 -8.98 0.09 -30.13
CA GLN A 67 -10.11 -0.05 -29.20
C GLN A 67 -9.97 -1.32 -28.35
N GLN A 68 -9.59 -2.46 -28.94
CA GLN A 68 -9.36 -3.69 -28.20
C GLN A 68 -8.23 -3.53 -27.17
N HIS A 69 -7.12 -2.90 -27.55
CA HIS A 69 -6.01 -2.65 -26.63
C HIS A 69 -6.44 -1.78 -25.43
N ARG A 70 -7.18 -0.69 -25.68
CA ARG A 70 -7.74 0.16 -24.61
C ARG A 70 -8.67 -0.61 -23.67
N GLN A 71 -9.49 -1.51 -24.19
CA GLN A 71 -10.39 -2.33 -23.37
C GLN A 71 -9.60 -3.32 -22.51
N LEU A 72 -8.56 -3.96 -23.07
CA LEU A 72 -7.69 -4.87 -22.32
C LEU A 72 -6.98 -4.14 -21.17
N ASP A 73 -6.41 -2.96 -21.44
CA ASP A 73 -5.75 -2.12 -20.44
C ASP A 73 -6.70 -1.72 -19.31
N GLN A 74 -7.91 -1.28 -19.66
CA GLN A 74 -8.94 -0.92 -18.68
C GLN A 74 -9.34 -2.13 -17.83
N ASN A 75 -9.54 -3.30 -18.44
CA ASN A 75 -9.88 -4.52 -17.71
C ASN A 75 -8.76 -4.95 -16.78
N GLN A 76 -7.50 -4.83 -17.21
CA GLN A 76 -6.34 -5.15 -16.38
C GLN A 76 -6.26 -4.20 -15.18
N ARG A 77 -6.41 -2.88 -15.39
CA ARG A 77 -6.46 -1.90 -14.30
C ARG A 77 -7.59 -2.16 -13.30
N ARG A 78 -8.77 -2.54 -13.78
CA ARG A 78 -9.90 -2.89 -12.90
C ARG A 78 -9.63 -4.16 -12.10
N ARG A 79 -8.93 -5.14 -12.69
CA ARG A 79 -8.54 -6.36 -11.99
C ARG A 79 -7.50 -6.08 -10.91
N THR A 80 -6.47 -5.30 -11.21
CA THR A 80 -5.45 -4.91 -10.23
C THR A 80 -6.06 -4.11 -9.10
N SER A 81 -6.86 -3.07 -9.41
CA SER A 81 -7.49 -2.24 -8.38
C SER A 81 -8.42 -3.04 -7.44
N ASN A 82 -9.16 -4.01 -7.98
CA ASN A 82 -10.00 -4.88 -7.16
C ASN A 82 -9.17 -5.87 -6.32
N GLY A 83 -8.03 -6.31 -6.85
CA GLY A 83 -7.05 -7.10 -6.10
C GLY A 83 -6.49 -6.32 -4.91
N ASP A 84 -6.04 -5.10 -5.16
CA ASP A 84 -5.48 -4.19 -4.14
C ASP A 84 -6.48 -3.89 -3.04
N PHE A 85 -7.74 -3.59 -3.41
CA PHE A 85 -8.81 -3.36 -2.44
C PHE A 85 -9.06 -4.59 -1.55
N LYS A 86 -9.13 -5.79 -2.15
CA LYS A 86 -9.32 -7.04 -1.39
C LYS A 86 -8.15 -7.34 -0.47
N ASN A 87 -6.92 -7.08 -0.92
CA ASN A 87 -5.72 -7.27 -0.12
C ASN A 87 -5.68 -6.30 1.06
N GLY A 88 -5.92 -5.00 0.83
CA GLY A 88 -6.01 -4.01 1.90
C GLY A 88 -7.10 -4.34 2.93
N HIS A 89 -8.26 -4.84 2.49
CA HIS A 89 -9.31 -5.29 3.41
C HIS A 89 -8.87 -6.50 4.25
N ARG A 90 -8.13 -7.46 3.67
CA ARG A 90 -7.57 -8.60 4.42
C ARG A 90 -6.54 -8.13 5.44
N GLU A 91 -5.62 -7.25 5.04
CA GLU A 91 -4.60 -6.67 5.92
C GLU A 91 -5.23 -5.95 7.11
N TYR A 92 -6.24 -5.09 6.86
CA TYR A 92 -6.99 -4.43 7.93
C TYR A 92 -7.62 -5.43 8.90
N ARG A 93 -8.28 -6.47 8.37
CA ARG A 93 -8.91 -7.50 9.20
C ARG A 93 -7.89 -8.28 10.03
N SER A 94 -6.71 -8.54 9.47
CA SER A 94 -5.60 -9.21 10.17
C SER A 94 -4.92 -8.32 11.21
N ALA A 95 -4.85 -7.01 10.98
CA ALA A 95 -4.23 -6.05 11.90
C ALA A 95 -5.14 -5.68 13.09
N LYS A 96 -6.47 -5.74 12.91
CA LYS A 96 -7.45 -5.35 13.93
C LYS A 96 -7.25 -6.04 15.30
N PRO A 97 -7.02 -7.37 15.39
CA PRO A 97 -6.74 -8.02 16.66
C PRO A 97 -5.48 -7.47 17.34
N ASN A 98 -4.40 -7.26 16.59
CA ASN A 98 -3.14 -6.73 17.14
C ASN A 98 -3.34 -5.35 17.78
N PHE A 99 -4.13 -4.49 17.14
CA PHE A 99 -4.47 -3.19 17.72
C PHE A 99 -5.27 -3.33 19.02
N GLN A 100 -6.21 -4.27 19.08
CA GLN A 100 -6.99 -4.56 20.30
C GLN A 100 -6.10 -5.10 21.42
N TYR A 101 -5.18 -6.01 21.12
CA TYR A 101 -4.21 -6.50 22.11
C TYR A 101 -3.29 -5.39 22.62
N GLY A 102 -2.80 -4.52 21.73
CA GLY A 102 -2.01 -3.35 22.13
C GLY A 102 -2.77 -2.42 23.07
N LEU A 103 -4.04 -2.14 22.77
CA LEU A 103 -4.91 -1.33 23.63
C LEU A 103 -5.12 -1.98 25.00
N HIS A 104 -5.31 -3.29 25.04
CA HIS A 104 -5.43 -4.04 26.30
C HIS A 104 -4.14 -3.98 27.12
N GLY A 105 -2.98 -4.18 26.46
CA GLY A 105 -1.67 -4.05 27.09
C GLY A 105 -1.45 -2.66 27.69
N PHE A 106 -1.80 -1.61 26.96
CA PHE A 106 -1.71 -0.24 27.45
C PHE A 106 -2.59 0.00 28.69
N ARG A 107 -3.83 -0.49 28.68
CA ARG A 107 -4.74 -0.37 29.83
C ARG A 107 -4.22 -1.10 31.07
N ASN A 108 -3.63 -2.29 30.88
CA ASN A 108 -3.03 -3.05 31.96
C ASN A 108 -1.82 -2.32 32.54
N GLY A 109 -0.88 -1.89 31.69
CA GLY A 109 0.28 -1.12 32.14
C GLY A 109 -0.10 0.17 32.87
N HIS A 110 -1.16 0.85 32.43
CA HIS A 110 -1.68 2.03 33.12
C HIS A 110 -2.24 1.70 34.52
N ARG A 111 -2.94 0.56 34.66
CA ARG A 111 -3.41 0.07 35.96
C ARG A 111 -2.23 -0.27 36.88
N ASP A 112 -1.22 -0.97 36.36
CA ASP A 112 -0.04 -1.36 37.13
C ASP A 112 0.74 -0.14 37.61
N PHE A 113 0.90 0.87 36.76
CA PHE A 113 1.50 2.15 37.13
C PHE A 113 0.73 2.84 38.27
N ARG A 114 -0.60 2.90 38.18
CA ARG A 114 -1.44 3.48 39.24
C ARG A 114 -1.30 2.72 40.56
N ASN A 115 -1.23 1.40 40.51
CA ASN A 115 -1.05 0.57 41.70
C ASN A 115 0.32 0.81 42.34
N GLY A 116 1.40 0.78 41.54
CA GLY A 116 2.75 1.07 42.03
C GLY A 116 2.87 2.47 42.63
N TYR A 117 2.19 3.47 42.05
CA TYR A 117 2.12 4.81 42.64
C TYR A 117 1.42 4.84 44.01
N HIS A 118 0.33 4.08 44.16
CA HIS A 118 -0.34 3.92 45.46
C HIS A 118 0.57 3.26 46.50
N ASP A 119 1.27 2.20 46.12
CA ASP A 119 2.17 1.48 47.03
C ASP A 119 3.36 2.35 47.44
N PHE A 120 3.94 3.11 46.51
CA PHE A 120 4.97 4.10 46.81
C PHE A 120 4.49 5.12 47.85
N ARG A 121 3.27 5.65 47.68
CA ARG A 121 2.69 6.62 48.61
C ARG A 121 2.45 6.02 50.00
N LYS A 122 2.03 4.75 50.08
CA LYS A 122 1.89 4.03 51.35
C LYS A 122 3.25 3.84 52.03
N GLY A 123 4.24 3.32 51.31
CA GLY A 123 5.59 3.14 51.83
C GLY A 123 6.21 4.45 52.35
N HIS A 124 5.98 5.56 51.64
CA HIS A 124 6.41 6.88 52.09
C HIS A 124 5.72 7.32 53.41
N HIS A 125 4.42 7.05 53.54
CA HIS A 125 3.68 7.31 54.78
C HIS A 125 4.19 6.46 55.95
N ASP A 126 4.45 5.17 55.70
CA ASP A 126 4.96 4.24 56.70
C ASP A 126 6.37 4.62 57.16
N PHE A 127 7.24 5.02 56.23
CA PHE A 127 8.56 5.55 56.54
C PHE A 127 8.47 6.78 57.45
N ARG A 128 7.59 7.73 57.12
CA ARG A 128 7.38 8.93 57.95
C ARG A 128 6.88 8.58 59.35
N ASN A 129 5.97 7.63 59.47
CA ASN A 129 5.44 7.19 60.75
C ASN A 129 6.51 6.46 61.58
N GLY A 130 7.29 5.58 60.96
CA GLY A 130 8.42 4.91 61.59
C GLY A 130 9.44 5.91 62.12
N HIS A 131 9.78 6.92 61.32
CA HIS A 131 10.62 8.04 61.74
C HIS A 131 10.04 8.76 62.96
N HIS A 132 8.78 9.20 62.91
CA HIS A 132 8.12 9.85 64.05
C HIS A 132 8.12 8.98 65.32
N ASN A 133 7.84 7.68 65.18
CA ASN A 133 7.85 6.74 66.30
C ASN A 133 9.25 6.57 66.90
N PHE A 134 10.29 6.44 66.06
CA PHE A 134 11.67 6.35 66.51
C PHE A 134 12.07 7.56 67.36
N PHE A 135 11.82 8.78 66.86
CA PHE A 135 12.15 10.01 67.59
C PHE A 135 11.31 10.17 68.87
N ARG A 136 10.04 9.74 68.86
CA ARG A 136 9.20 9.77 70.05
C ARG A 136 9.71 8.82 71.13
N GLN A 137 10.06 7.59 70.77
CA GLN A 137 10.61 6.60 71.71
C GLN A 137 11.97 7.06 72.25
N HIS A 138 12.83 7.58 71.38
CA HIS A 138 14.12 8.14 71.77
C HIS A 138 13.93 9.29 72.77
N ALA A 139 13.07 10.28 72.47
CA ALA A 139 12.75 11.36 73.39
C ALA A 139 12.21 10.86 74.73
N GLN A 140 11.31 9.87 74.72
CA GLN A 140 10.78 9.24 75.94
C GLN A 140 11.88 8.58 76.77
N HIS A 141 12.80 7.86 76.15
CA HIS A 141 13.95 7.25 76.82
C HIS A 141 14.81 8.30 77.55
N PHE A 142 15.16 9.41 76.89
CA PHE A 142 15.90 10.49 77.53
C PHE A 142 15.13 11.16 78.68
N THR A 143 13.82 11.39 78.52
CA THR A 143 13.00 11.94 79.61
C THR A 143 12.90 11.00 80.81
N ASN A 144 12.85 9.68 80.57
CA ASN A 144 12.78 8.67 81.63
C ASN A 144 14.13 8.49 82.35
N CYS A 145 15.25 8.48 81.63
CA CYS A 145 16.60 8.49 82.24
C CYS A 145 16.85 9.77 83.05
N GLY A 146 16.42 10.94 82.57
CA GLY A 146 16.51 12.20 83.31
C GLY A 146 15.70 12.18 84.61
N ARG A 147 14.51 11.55 84.62
CA ARG A 147 13.71 11.30 85.83
C ARG A 147 14.38 10.31 86.78
N GLN A 148 14.93 9.20 86.29
CA GLN A 148 15.60 8.20 87.12
C GLN A 148 16.86 8.75 87.80
N ASN A 149 17.65 9.59 87.11
CA ASN A 149 18.82 10.26 87.69
C ASN A 149 18.47 11.27 88.80
N HIS A 150 17.20 11.68 88.91
CA HIS A 150 16.71 12.54 89.98
C HIS A 150 16.22 11.74 91.21
N VAL A 151 15.89 10.45 91.03
CA VAL A 151 15.42 9.54 92.09
C VAL A 151 16.59 8.78 92.74
N THR A 152 17.72 8.61 92.05
CA THR A 152 18.91 7.91 92.59
C THR A 152 19.95 8.82 93.25
N ARG A 153 19.69 10.12 93.41
CA ARG A 153 20.59 11.04 94.13
C ARG A 153 20.41 11.11 95.65
N ASP A 154 19.68 10.15 96.24
CA ASP A 154 19.63 9.91 97.69
C ASP A 154 20.61 8.79 98.13
N CYS A 155 21.85 8.82 97.62
CA CYS A 155 22.95 8.11 98.26
C CYS A 155 23.42 8.93 99.47
N ARG A 156 22.97 8.56 100.66
CA ARG A 156 23.53 9.02 101.94
C ARG A 156 25.06 8.91 101.90
N LEU A 157 25.73 10.05 101.97
CA LEU A 157 27.14 10.13 102.33
C LEU A 157 27.30 9.58 103.75
N PRO A 158 28.22 8.64 104.02
CA PRO A 158 28.53 8.26 105.39
C PRO A 158 29.20 9.44 106.08
N LYS A 159 28.63 9.90 107.20
CA LYS A 159 29.26 10.89 108.07
C LYS A 159 30.53 10.29 108.65
N ARG A 160 31.68 10.92 108.38
CA ARG A 160 32.92 10.70 109.14
C ARG A 160 32.71 11.20 110.57
N GLN A 161 32.89 10.32 111.55
CA GLN A 161 33.36 10.62 112.90
C GLN A 161 34.39 9.55 113.27
#